data_AF-A0A1Q5LRJ1-F1
#
_entry.id   AF-A0A1Q5LRJ1-F1
#
_cell.length_a   1.000
_cell.length_b   1.000
_cell.length_c   1.000
_cell.angle_alpha   90.00
_cell.angle_beta   90.00
_cell.angle_gamma   90.00
#
_symmetry.space_group_name_H-M   'P 1'
#
loop_
_entity.id
_entity.type
_entity.pdbx_description
1 polymer ?
#
loop_
_entity_poly.entity_id
_entity_poly.type
_entity_poly.pdbx_seq_one_letter_code
_entity_poly.pdbx_strand_id
1 'polypeptide(L)'
;MTEGVFLVSVQIGNDNTIINNLPPEHRQAELQRALVEWDGLVTKSRTAPTSPAALLDAHRAVVPFRGRTRELEELRAWCEAPGLGTRLVYGPGGQGKTRLARRLVDRLRDEPDDEPWSVLWLSRDAPAGRLRVLQYTESPLLVVVDNAETRMDQLPPLLHAAAAAPRTVRVKVLLLARADGDWWYDLPAATDLEELYDAPVTPLPPLESDPGRHAEAYRDAVEGLARALPQVPGYRLRKWGPLAEGLTRSAVYRAGTPGMGDALTLHMTALVDLLDAAHKPGEGASRFRPMEERLLDYERRYWIAVEADLGLKKRRGIDSVLAATFLCGAADREEAHALLDRVPILHGQTADVRWAVCDWISALYPPPAPSQVWGTLRPDRLAEYFVGSHLRADPDLADRLLAGASETQAARLLVLHTRAAAHPAHREHLDGQLTGLCTRHPEVLGALAVDVATQVERPEPLVSALYRLTDDPGTDLADLMRLLDHLPASSHNLAPWALHLTERLTDIHRERAETDSASCRTWPGCCASSASGTSTWATGSARTRWRRKPSSG
;
A
#
# COMPACT_ATOMS: atom_id res chain seq x y z
N MET A 1 39.61 33.35 33.87
CA MET A 1 40.47 32.59 32.94
C MET A 1 40.04 31.13 33.06
N THR A 2 39.22 30.55 32.20
CA THR A 2 38.79 30.93 30.85
C THR A 2 37.43 30.25 30.64
N GLU A 3 36.45 31.02 30.17
CA GLU A 3 35.15 30.51 29.72
C GLU A 3 35.35 29.57 28.52
N GLY A 4 34.59 28.48 28.51
CA GLY A 4 34.45 27.58 27.37
C GLY A 4 32.98 27.32 27.13
N VAL A 5 32.31 28.28 26.49
CA VAL A 5 30.95 28.16 25.97
C VAL A 5 30.96 27.05 24.90
N PHE A 6 30.43 25.87 25.22
CA PHE A 6 29.98 24.93 24.19
C PHE A 6 28.58 25.39 23.74
N LEU A 7 28.56 26.14 22.64
CA LEU A 7 27.36 26.47 21.89
C LEU A 7 26.73 25.17 21.37
N VAL A 8 25.73 24.67 22.10
CA VAL A 8 24.73 23.76 21.56
C VAL A 8 23.84 24.59 20.63
N SER A 9 24.14 24.59 19.34
CA SER A 9 23.22 25.13 18.34
C SER A 9 22.11 24.10 18.10
N VAL A 10 21.11 24.12 18.97
CA VAL A 10 19.80 23.50 18.69
C VAL A 10 19.01 24.52 17.87
N GLN A 11 19.01 24.34 16.55
CA GLN A 11 17.97 24.97 15.71
C GLN A 11 16.70 24.13 15.84
N ILE A 12 15.70 24.67 16.52
CA ILE A 12 14.33 24.19 16.44
C ILE A 12 13.73 24.88 15.21
N GLY A 13 13.64 24.14 14.11
CA GLY A 13 13.02 24.57 12.86
C GLY A 13 12.98 23.41 11.86
N ASN A 14 11.76 22.97 11.55
CA ASN A 14 11.30 22.06 10.48
C ASN A 14 12.34 21.06 9.90
N ASP A 15 12.15 19.79 10.26
CA ASP A 15 12.53 18.56 9.53
C ASP A 15 14.00 18.23 9.21
N ASN A 16 14.99 18.97 9.73
CA ASN A 16 16.40 18.62 9.48
C ASN A 16 17.29 18.60 10.74
N THR A 17 16.91 17.81 11.76
CA THR A 17 17.87 17.48 12.83
C THR A 17 18.92 16.53 12.28
N ILE A 18 20.10 17.05 11.95
CA ILE A 18 21.27 16.23 11.61
C ILE A 18 21.67 15.47 12.88
N ILE A 19 21.25 14.21 12.99
CA ILE A 19 21.56 13.29 14.10
C ILE A 19 23.03 12.82 14.00
N ASN A 20 24.00 13.73 13.97
CA ASN A 20 25.39 13.32 13.84
C ASN A 20 26.16 13.32 15.16
N ASN A 21 25.69 13.96 16.24
CA ASN A 21 26.45 14.05 17.50
C ASN A 21 25.57 14.19 18.76
N LEU A 22 24.62 13.28 18.98
CA LEU A 22 24.01 13.17 20.31
C LEU A 22 24.94 12.39 21.25
N PRO A 23 25.03 12.74 22.55
CA PRO A 23 25.66 11.87 23.54
C PRO A 23 24.98 10.49 23.58
N PRO A 24 25.70 9.40 23.94
CA PRO A 24 25.16 8.03 23.89
C PRO A 24 23.82 7.85 24.62
N GLU A 25 23.66 8.45 25.80
CA GLU A 25 22.43 8.40 26.58
C GLU A 25 21.23 9.06 25.87
N HIS A 26 21.49 10.10 25.07
CA HIS A 26 20.46 10.75 24.26
C HIS A 26 20.08 9.91 23.03
N ARG A 27 21.03 9.17 22.44
CA ARG A 27 20.76 8.28 21.30
C ARG A 27 19.82 7.15 21.67
N GLN A 28 20.08 6.49 22.81
CA GLN A 28 19.23 5.40 23.28
C GLN A 28 17.83 5.90 23.67
N ALA A 29 17.74 7.05 24.35
CA ALA A 29 16.45 7.65 24.69
C ALA A 29 15.63 8.02 23.43
N GLU A 30 16.27 8.58 22.41
CA GLU A 30 15.62 8.89 21.13
C GLU A 30 15.20 7.62 20.37
N LEU A 31 16.04 6.60 20.32
CA LEU A 31 15.69 5.31 19.73
C LEU A 31 14.45 4.71 20.39
N GLN A 32 14.42 4.64 21.73
CA GLN A 32 13.27 4.07 22.45
C GLN A 32 12.00 4.88 22.21
N ARG A 33 12.08 6.21 22.15
CA ARG A 33 10.94 7.06 21.78
C ARG A 33 10.47 6.75 20.36
N ALA A 34 11.40 6.66 19.41
CA ALA A 34 11.11 6.38 18.01
C ALA A 34 10.46 4.99 17.82
N LEU A 35 10.96 3.96 18.50
CA LEU A 35 10.39 2.62 18.47
C LEU A 35 8.93 2.60 18.95
N VAL A 36 8.58 3.41 19.96
CA VAL A 36 7.20 3.52 20.45
C VAL A 36 6.33 4.37 19.51
N GLU A 37 6.84 5.52 19.08
CA GLU A 37 6.11 6.48 18.24
C GLU A 37 5.80 5.91 16.85
N TRP A 38 6.72 5.13 16.29
CA TRP A 38 6.61 4.62 14.92
C TRP A 38 6.04 3.19 14.85
N ASP A 39 5.75 2.53 15.98
CA ASP A 39 5.14 1.19 16.00
C ASP A 39 3.64 1.25 15.69
N GLY A 40 3.33 1.07 14.41
CA GLY A 40 1.97 1.02 13.90
C GLY A 40 1.19 -0.23 14.31
N LEU A 41 1.79 -1.22 14.99
CA LEU A 41 1.05 -2.37 15.52
C LEU A 41 0.26 -2.00 16.78
N VAL A 42 0.84 -1.17 17.66
CA VAL A 42 0.23 -0.76 18.93
C VAL A 42 -1.01 0.09 18.69
N THR A 43 -0.97 1.03 17.73
CA THR A 43 -2.14 1.85 17.37
C THR A 43 -3.28 1.00 16.81
N LYS A 44 -2.99 0.02 15.95
CA LYS A 44 -4.00 -0.84 15.30
C LYS A 44 -4.63 -1.89 16.21
N SER A 45 -3.92 -2.34 17.25
CA SER A 45 -4.35 -3.46 18.11
C SER A 45 -5.16 -3.03 19.35
N ARG A 46 -5.09 -1.77 19.77
CA ARG A 46 -5.72 -1.29 21.03
C ARG A 46 -7.19 -0.89 20.90
N THR A 47 -7.67 -0.64 19.69
CA THR A 47 -9.06 -0.19 19.49
C THR A 47 -10.02 -1.36 19.54
N ALA A 48 -11.11 -1.25 20.30
CA ALA A 48 -12.19 -2.25 20.28
C ALA A 48 -12.79 -2.36 18.87
N PRO A 49 -13.29 -3.54 18.44
CA PRO A 49 -13.90 -3.68 17.12
C PRO A 49 -15.22 -2.90 17.09
N THR A 50 -15.30 -1.88 16.24
CA THR A 50 -16.47 -1.01 16.11
C THR A 50 -17.55 -1.63 15.21
N SER A 51 -17.13 -2.42 14.23
CA SER A 51 -18.01 -3.10 13.27
C SER A 51 -17.69 -4.59 13.17
N PRO A 52 -18.58 -5.42 12.59
CA PRO A 52 -18.29 -6.83 12.34
C PRO A 52 -17.07 -7.05 11.44
N ALA A 53 -16.90 -6.28 10.36
CA ALA A 53 -15.75 -6.45 9.46
C ALA A 53 -14.42 -6.15 10.16
N ALA A 54 -14.41 -5.27 11.17
CA ALA A 54 -13.22 -4.99 11.96
C ALA A 54 -12.64 -6.24 12.65
N LEU A 55 -13.44 -7.28 12.91
CA LEU A 55 -12.95 -8.56 13.47
C LEU A 55 -12.03 -9.33 12.50
N LEU A 56 -12.09 -9.05 11.21
CA LEU A 56 -11.23 -9.65 10.19
C LEU A 56 -9.88 -8.95 10.05
N ASP A 57 -9.63 -7.87 10.79
CA ASP A 57 -8.34 -7.21 10.82
C ASP A 57 -7.25 -8.19 11.30
N ALA A 58 -6.20 -8.35 10.51
CA ALA A 58 -5.11 -9.29 10.76
C ALA A 58 -4.40 -9.04 12.09
N HIS A 59 -4.33 -7.79 12.55
CA HIS A 59 -3.68 -7.43 13.81
C HIS A 59 -4.49 -7.83 15.05
N ARG A 60 -5.80 -8.07 14.92
CA ARG A 60 -6.63 -8.57 16.03
C ARG A 60 -6.45 -10.06 16.29
N ALA A 61 -6.01 -10.81 15.29
CA ALA A 61 -5.77 -12.25 15.38
C ALA A 61 -6.92 -13.04 16.05
N VAL A 62 -8.18 -12.67 15.75
CA VAL A 62 -9.39 -13.27 16.36
C VAL A 62 -9.49 -14.77 16.09
N VAL A 63 -9.27 -15.17 14.84
CA VAL A 63 -9.19 -16.58 14.46
C VAL A 63 -7.83 -17.11 14.89
N PRO A 64 -7.69 -18.31 15.47
CA PRO A 64 -6.38 -18.88 15.78
C PRO A 64 -5.41 -18.88 14.57
N PHE A 65 -4.11 -18.79 14.83
CA PHE A 65 -3.12 -18.93 13.77
C PHE A 65 -2.99 -20.41 13.38
N ARG A 66 -3.06 -20.70 12.08
CA ARG A 66 -3.07 -22.07 11.52
C ARG A 66 -2.08 -22.16 10.38
N GLY A 67 -1.50 -23.34 10.18
CA GLY A 67 -0.60 -23.62 9.08
C GLY A 67 0.69 -22.80 9.16
N ARG A 68 1.39 -22.69 8.02
CA ARG A 68 2.61 -21.89 7.88
C ARG A 68 3.77 -22.26 8.80
N THR A 69 3.78 -23.48 9.33
CA THR A 69 4.84 -23.91 10.25
C THR A 69 6.21 -23.81 9.59
N ARG A 70 6.33 -24.26 8.33
CA ARG A 70 7.59 -24.18 7.58
C ARG A 70 8.06 -22.75 7.40
N GLU A 71 7.17 -21.88 6.90
CA GLU A 71 7.47 -20.47 6.66
C GLU A 71 7.84 -19.74 7.95
N LEU A 72 7.17 -20.06 9.07
CA LEU A 72 7.47 -19.47 10.37
C LEU A 72 8.82 -19.94 10.93
N GLU A 73 9.17 -21.23 10.81
CA GLU A 73 10.48 -21.74 11.21
C GLU A 73 11.62 -21.16 10.35
N GLU A 74 11.39 -21.02 9.03
CA GLU A 74 12.36 -20.37 8.14
C GLU A 74 12.57 -18.89 8.47
N LEU A 75 11.50 -18.17 8.85
CA LEU A 75 11.60 -16.79 9.30
C LEU A 75 12.33 -16.69 10.65
N ARG A 76 12.07 -17.63 11.56
CA ARG A 76 12.76 -17.70 12.86
C ARG A 76 14.26 -17.93 12.67
N ALA A 77 14.64 -18.96 11.92
CA ALA A 77 16.04 -19.25 11.62
C ALA A 77 16.76 -18.07 10.93
N TRP A 78 16.06 -17.37 10.03
CA TRP A 78 16.56 -16.15 9.41
C TRP A 78 16.79 -15.00 10.42
N CYS A 79 15.94 -14.88 11.46
CA CYS A 79 16.13 -13.89 12.51
C CYS A 79 17.37 -14.19 13.38
N GLU A 80 17.65 -15.47 13.63
CA GLU A 80 18.79 -15.91 14.44
C GLU A 80 20.16 -15.69 13.76
N ALA A 81 20.19 -15.62 12.42
CA ALA A 81 21.42 -15.36 11.67
C ALA A 81 22.06 -14.01 12.09
N PRO A 82 23.40 -13.91 12.16
CA PRO A 82 24.09 -12.69 12.59
C PRO A 82 23.89 -11.52 11.61
N GLY A 83 24.07 -10.29 12.11
CA GLY A 83 24.10 -9.07 11.29
C GLY A 83 22.78 -8.68 10.63
N LEU A 84 22.89 -7.88 9.57
CA LEU A 84 21.76 -7.43 8.74
C LEU A 84 21.17 -8.61 7.98
N GLY A 85 19.84 -8.72 7.98
CA GLY A 85 19.10 -9.58 7.06
C GLY A 85 17.91 -8.82 6.51
N THR A 86 17.76 -8.80 5.20
CA THR A 86 16.53 -8.32 4.53
C THR A 86 15.83 -9.52 3.92
N ARG A 87 14.49 -9.59 4.03
CA ARG A 87 13.69 -10.67 3.44
C ARG A 87 12.36 -10.14 2.93
N LEU A 88 11.99 -10.56 1.73
CA LEU A 88 10.71 -10.27 1.13
C LEU A 88 9.76 -11.46 1.30
N VAL A 89 8.56 -11.21 1.83
CA VAL A 89 7.43 -12.13 1.78
C VAL A 89 6.33 -11.49 0.95
N TYR A 90 5.93 -12.13 -0.14
CA TYR A 90 4.94 -11.57 -1.06
C TYR A 90 3.81 -12.54 -1.38
N GLY A 91 2.71 -12.00 -1.90
CA GLY A 91 1.57 -12.78 -2.38
C GLY A 91 0.29 -11.94 -2.35
N PRO A 92 -0.79 -12.39 -3.00
CA PRO A 92 -2.00 -11.59 -3.13
C PRO A 92 -2.65 -11.14 -1.80
N GLY A 93 -3.54 -10.16 -1.88
CA GLY A 93 -4.40 -9.77 -0.76
C GLY A 93 -5.22 -10.95 -0.23
N GLY A 94 -5.13 -11.21 1.08
CA GLY A 94 -5.91 -12.28 1.75
C GLY A 94 -5.11 -13.50 2.21
N GLN A 95 -3.85 -13.65 1.79
CA GLN A 95 -3.05 -14.86 2.07
C GLN A 95 -2.48 -15.00 3.49
N GLY A 96 -2.63 -13.95 4.32
CA GLY A 96 -2.19 -13.99 5.72
C GLY A 96 -0.76 -13.52 5.98
N LYS A 97 -0.12 -12.77 5.05
CA LYS A 97 1.23 -12.18 5.25
C LYS A 97 1.35 -11.41 6.59
N THR A 98 0.44 -10.47 6.83
CA THR A 98 0.38 -9.67 8.06
C THR A 98 0.19 -10.56 9.30
N ARG A 99 -0.59 -11.65 9.19
CA ARG A 99 -0.78 -12.60 10.29
C ARG A 99 0.48 -13.43 10.55
N LEU A 100 1.20 -13.84 9.51
CA LEU A 100 2.47 -14.57 9.61
C LEU A 100 3.53 -13.71 10.31
N ALA A 101 3.70 -12.46 9.85
CA ALA A 101 4.62 -11.51 10.47
C ALA A 101 4.24 -11.22 11.94
N ARG A 102 2.95 -11.03 12.24
CA ARG A 102 2.49 -10.90 13.63
C ARG A 102 2.85 -12.14 14.46
N ARG A 103 2.66 -13.35 13.93
CA ARG A 103 3.00 -14.58 14.64
C ARG A 103 4.50 -14.72 14.91
N LEU A 104 5.34 -14.28 13.97
CA LEU A 104 6.79 -14.18 14.17
C LEU A 104 7.12 -13.20 15.31
N VAL A 105 6.54 -12.01 15.29
CA VAL A 105 6.71 -10.99 16.33
C VAL A 105 6.30 -11.52 17.71
N ASP A 106 5.15 -12.18 17.81
CA ASP A 106 4.68 -12.78 19.07
C ASP A 106 5.69 -13.84 19.56
N ARG A 107 6.20 -14.71 18.68
CA ARG A 107 7.23 -15.70 19.04
C ARG A 107 8.53 -15.06 19.54
N LEU A 108 9.06 -14.06 18.83
CA LEU A 108 10.31 -13.40 19.22
C LEU A 108 10.19 -12.64 20.56
N ARG A 109 8.98 -12.22 20.94
CA ARG A 109 8.71 -11.59 22.24
C ARG A 109 8.51 -12.59 23.38
N ASP A 110 7.97 -13.77 23.07
CA ASP A 110 7.67 -14.81 24.06
C ASP A 110 8.89 -15.69 24.39
N GLU A 111 9.91 -15.73 23.53
CA GLU A 111 11.11 -16.56 23.75
C GLU A 111 12.00 -15.97 24.86
N PRO A 112 12.37 -16.76 25.89
CA PRO A 112 13.25 -16.33 26.97
C PRO A 112 14.70 -16.33 26.49
N ASP A 113 15.08 -15.35 25.68
CA ASP A 113 16.47 -15.08 25.31
C ASP A 113 17.14 -14.15 26.33
N ASP A 114 18.46 -14.30 26.52
CA ASP A 114 19.29 -13.39 27.33
C ASP A 114 19.30 -11.96 26.75
N GLU A 115 18.88 -11.79 25.50
CA GLU A 115 18.87 -10.53 24.75
C GLU A 115 17.50 -10.34 24.07
N PRO A 116 16.58 -9.53 24.65
CA PRO A 116 15.22 -9.42 24.15
C PRO A 116 15.15 -8.70 22.80
N TRP A 117 14.31 -9.20 21.89
CA TRP A 117 14.07 -8.57 20.60
C TRP A 117 13.30 -7.25 20.74
N SER A 118 13.88 -6.18 20.20
CA SER A 118 13.15 -4.98 19.83
C SER A 118 12.40 -5.25 18.53
N VAL A 119 11.12 -4.88 18.48
CA VAL A 119 10.29 -5.06 17.29
C VAL A 119 9.62 -3.75 16.95
N LEU A 120 9.75 -3.34 15.68
CA LEU A 120 9.11 -2.16 15.12
C LEU A 120 8.23 -2.56 13.93
N TRP A 121 6.91 -2.39 14.03
CA TRP A 121 6.05 -2.40 12.86
C TRP A 121 6.00 -1.00 12.26
N LEU A 122 6.81 -0.73 11.23
CA LEU A 122 7.04 0.64 10.76
C LEU A 122 5.75 1.31 10.28
N SER A 123 5.36 2.41 10.94
CA SER A 123 4.24 3.24 10.49
C SER A 123 4.57 3.98 9.18
N ARG A 124 3.54 4.30 8.39
CA ARG A 124 3.71 5.15 7.17
C ARG A 124 4.10 6.58 7.53
N ASP A 125 3.74 7.02 8.72
CA ASP A 125 3.96 8.39 9.20
C ASP A 125 5.31 8.56 9.89
N ALA A 126 6.09 7.47 9.97
CA ALA A 126 7.48 7.56 10.43
C ALA A 126 8.28 8.38 9.40
N PRO A 127 8.81 9.55 9.77
CA PRO A 127 9.46 10.44 8.80
C PRO A 127 10.76 9.79 8.31
N ALA A 128 10.86 9.58 7.00
CA ALA A 128 11.97 8.89 6.35
C ALA A 128 13.35 9.45 6.77
N GLY A 129 13.48 10.78 6.87
CA GLY A 129 14.70 11.46 7.29
C GLY A 129 15.17 11.15 8.72
N ARG A 130 14.29 10.66 9.60
CA ARG A 130 14.64 10.33 11.00
C ARG A 130 14.96 8.84 11.22
N LEU A 131 14.74 7.98 10.22
CA LEU A 131 14.95 6.53 10.35
C LEU A 131 16.41 6.16 10.69
N ARG A 132 17.37 7.05 10.42
CA ARG A 132 18.77 6.91 10.83
C ARG A 132 18.96 6.64 12.32
N VAL A 133 18.02 7.03 13.19
CA VAL A 133 18.09 6.72 14.63
C VAL A 133 18.15 5.22 14.91
N LEU A 134 17.63 4.37 14.03
CA LEU A 134 17.62 2.91 14.17
C LEU A 134 19.03 2.30 14.15
N GLN A 135 20.03 3.00 13.60
CA GLN A 135 21.43 2.54 13.59
C GLN A 135 22.02 2.43 15.00
N TYR A 136 21.41 3.06 16.00
CA TYR A 136 21.87 3.05 17.39
C TYR A 136 21.33 1.86 18.18
N THR A 137 20.65 0.90 17.54
CA THR A 137 20.17 -0.30 18.24
C THR A 137 21.32 -1.11 18.82
N GLU A 138 21.22 -1.43 20.10
CA GLU A 138 22.16 -2.28 20.83
C GLU A 138 21.62 -3.69 21.06
N SER A 139 20.31 -3.88 20.88
CA SER A 139 19.62 -5.17 20.98
C SER A 139 19.14 -5.64 19.59
N PRO A 140 18.81 -6.93 19.42
CA PRO A 140 18.28 -7.48 18.19
C PRO A 140 17.03 -6.71 17.78
N LEU A 141 16.98 -6.26 16.53
CA LEU A 141 15.91 -5.42 16.02
C LEU A 141 15.24 -6.10 14.83
N LEU A 142 13.94 -6.35 14.91
CA LEU A 142 13.10 -6.70 13.76
C LEU A 142 12.24 -5.50 13.35
N VAL A 143 12.43 -5.00 12.13
CA VAL A 143 11.57 -4.01 11.50
C VAL A 143 10.67 -4.69 10.48
N VAL A 144 9.35 -4.61 10.67
CA VAL A 144 8.35 -5.12 9.72
C VAL A 144 7.78 -3.96 8.92
N VAL A 145 7.86 -4.05 7.59
CA VAL A 145 7.33 -3.05 6.66
C VAL A 145 6.19 -3.68 5.86
N ASP A 146 4.96 -3.28 6.18
CA ASP A 146 3.76 -3.80 5.50
C ASP A 146 3.35 -2.92 4.31
N ASN A 147 3.00 -3.57 3.20
CA ASN A 147 2.88 -3.00 1.85
C ASN A 147 4.16 -2.24 1.45
N ALA A 148 5.31 -2.92 1.54
CA ALA A 148 6.64 -2.38 1.29
C ALA A 148 6.79 -1.75 -0.11
N GLU A 149 6.09 -2.29 -1.11
CA GLU A 149 6.09 -1.82 -2.49
C GLU A 149 5.60 -0.36 -2.64
N THR A 150 4.87 0.16 -1.65
CA THR A 150 4.34 1.55 -1.64
C THR A 150 5.09 2.46 -0.66
N ARG A 151 6.33 2.13 -0.28
CA ARG A 151 7.11 2.83 0.75
C ARG A 151 8.54 3.12 0.29
N MET A 152 8.71 3.44 -0.98
CA MET A 152 10.02 3.67 -1.60
C MET A 152 10.76 4.90 -1.05
N ASP A 153 10.06 5.80 -0.36
CA ASP A 153 10.62 6.91 0.40
C ASP A 153 11.27 6.45 1.73
N GLN A 154 10.65 5.48 2.42
CA GLN A 154 11.12 4.98 3.72
C GLN A 154 12.15 3.86 3.60
N LEU A 155 12.09 3.03 2.54
CA LEU A 155 12.91 1.82 2.42
C LEU A 155 14.42 2.11 2.34
N PRO A 156 14.93 3.00 1.45
CA PRO A 156 16.36 3.29 1.39
C PRO A 156 16.96 3.80 2.71
N PRO A 157 16.40 4.84 3.37
CA PRO A 157 16.96 5.32 4.63
C PRO A 157 16.84 4.29 5.77
N LEU A 158 15.79 3.45 5.78
CA LEU A 158 15.69 2.33 6.72
C LEU A 158 16.83 1.34 6.54
N LEU A 159 17.08 0.91 5.31
CA LEU A 159 18.10 -0.10 5.00
C LEU A 159 19.51 0.43 5.25
N HIS A 160 19.78 1.70 4.94
CA HIS A 160 21.04 2.36 5.32
C HIS A 160 21.22 2.42 6.84
N ALA A 161 20.17 2.74 7.60
CA ALA A 161 20.23 2.74 9.06
C ALA A 161 20.51 1.33 9.62
N ALA A 162 19.88 0.31 9.02
CA ALA A 162 20.07 -1.08 9.41
C ALA A 162 21.50 -1.57 9.09
N ALA A 163 22.06 -1.18 7.94
CA ALA A 163 23.44 -1.50 7.55
C ALA A 163 24.50 -0.76 8.38
N ALA A 164 24.16 0.43 8.89
CA ALA A 164 25.04 1.23 9.74
C ALA A 164 25.05 0.77 11.22
N ALA A 165 24.13 -0.11 11.61
CA ALA A 165 24.11 -0.68 12.96
C ALA A 165 25.36 -1.54 13.23
N PRO A 166 25.76 -1.72 14.51
CA PRO A 166 26.91 -2.55 14.85
C PRO A 166 26.76 -3.96 14.30
N ARG A 167 27.80 -4.49 13.62
CA ARG A 167 27.78 -5.84 13.01
C ARG A 167 27.53 -6.98 14.00
N THR A 168 27.74 -6.73 15.29
CA THR A 168 27.45 -7.67 16.38
C THR A 168 25.96 -7.77 16.69
N VAL A 169 25.16 -6.77 16.30
CA VAL A 169 23.71 -6.72 16.54
C VAL A 169 22.96 -7.35 15.35
N ARG A 170 21.96 -8.17 15.65
CA ARG A 170 21.08 -8.78 14.64
C ARG A 170 20.03 -7.75 14.24
N VAL A 171 20.09 -7.25 13.01
CA VAL A 171 19.08 -6.32 12.47
C VAL A 171 18.36 -6.98 11.31
N LYS A 172 17.04 -7.10 11.41
CA LYS A 172 16.20 -7.83 10.47
C LYS A 172 15.14 -6.92 9.89
N VAL A 173 15.07 -6.83 8.57
CA VAL A 173 14.07 -6.04 7.84
C VAL A 173 13.17 -6.99 7.05
N LEU A 174 11.94 -7.18 7.53
CA LEU A 174 10.93 -8.03 6.90
C LEU A 174 9.98 -7.17 6.07
N LEU A 175 10.06 -7.32 4.76
CA LEU A 175 9.20 -6.64 3.80
C LEU A 175 8.00 -7.52 3.46
N LEU A 176 6.79 -7.01 3.62
CA LEU A 176 5.56 -7.67 3.19
C LEU A 176 5.01 -6.94 1.97
N ALA A 177 4.82 -7.65 0.86
CA ALA A 177 4.32 -7.06 -0.37
C ALA A 177 3.22 -7.88 -1.03
N ARG A 178 2.49 -7.25 -1.95
CA ARG A 178 1.52 -7.97 -2.79
C ARG A 178 2.15 -8.74 -3.93
N ALA A 179 3.21 -8.18 -4.52
CA ALA A 179 3.98 -8.78 -5.60
C ALA A 179 5.49 -8.51 -5.41
N ASP A 180 6.31 -9.39 -5.97
CA ASP A 180 7.76 -9.23 -6.16
C ASP A 180 8.04 -8.45 -7.45
N GLY A 181 7.43 -7.27 -7.58
CA GLY A 181 7.58 -6.39 -8.75
C GLY A 181 8.96 -5.71 -8.84
N ASP A 182 9.12 -4.88 -9.87
CA ASP A 182 10.39 -4.21 -10.21
C ASP A 182 10.99 -3.41 -9.04
N TRP A 183 10.14 -2.78 -8.22
CA TRP A 183 10.54 -2.03 -7.03
C TRP A 183 11.51 -2.81 -6.12
N TRP A 184 11.37 -4.13 -6.03
CA TRP A 184 12.24 -4.99 -5.21
C TRP A 184 13.61 -5.20 -5.85
N TYR A 185 13.65 -5.41 -7.17
CA TYR A 185 14.89 -5.66 -7.91
C TYR A 185 15.69 -4.38 -8.18
N ASP A 186 15.04 -3.22 -8.12
CA ASP A 186 15.69 -1.90 -8.21
C ASP A 186 16.23 -1.42 -6.85
N LEU A 187 15.73 -1.99 -5.75
CA LEU A 187 16.11 -1.59 -4.38
C LEU A 187 17.62 -1.71 -4.08
N PRO A 188 18.35 -2.76 -4.55
CA PRO A 188 19.81 -2.81 -4.45
C PRO A 188 20.50 -1.60 -5.09
N ALA A 189 20.08 -1.21 -6.30
CA ALA A 189 20.65 -0.06 -7.00
C ALA A 189 20.29 1.27 -6.33
N ALA A 190 19.10 1.37 -5.74
CA ALA A 190 18.66 2.56 -4.99
C ALA A 190 19.39 2.72 -3.63
N THR A 191 20.02 1.67 -3.12
CA THR A 191 20.64 1.66 -1.79
C THR A 191 22.15 1.40 -1.80
N ASP A 192 22.73 0.96 -2.92
CA ASP A 192 24.10 0.47 -3.01
C ASP A 192 24.43 -0.67 -2.02
N LEU A 193 23.41 -1.46 -1.61
CA LEU A 193 23.57 -2.56 -0.66
C LEU A 193 23.63 -3.91 -1.39
N GLU A 194 24.83 -4.49 -1.47
CA GLU A 194 25.07 -5.78 -2.14
C GLU A 194 24.29 -6.95 -1.50
N GLU A 195 24.07 -6.91 -0.18
CA GLU A 195 23.35 -7.94 0.58
C GLU A 195 21.90 -8.14 0.11
N LEU A 196 21.32 -7.16 -0.58
CA LEU A 196 19.96 -7.26 -1.13
C LEU A 196 19.88 -8.17 -2.37
N TYR A 197 20.96 -8.39 -3.11
CA TYR A 197 20.95 -9.28 -4.27
C TYR A 197 20.71 -10.74 -3.89
N ASP A 198 21.18 -11.15 -2.71
CA ASP A 198 21.01 -12.50 -2.17
C ASP A 198 19.88 -12.58 -1.11
N ALA A 199 19.12 -11.49 -0.91
CA ALA A 199 18.05 -11.44 0.07
C ALA A 199 16.93 -12.44 -0.28
N PRO A 200 16.49 -13.30 0.66
CA PRO A 200 15.47 -14.30 0.36
C PRO A 200 14.13 -13.67 -0.08
N VAL A 201 13.57 -14.19 -1.17
CA VAL A 201 12.25 -13.82 -1.69
C VAL A 201 11.32 -15.01 -1.52
N THR A 202 10.28 -14.85 -0.69
CA THR A 202 9.39 -15.95 -0.28
C THR A 202 7.97 -15.69 -0.79
N PRO A 203 7.50 -16.43 -1.82
CA PRO A 203 6.11 -16.40 -2.21
C PRO A 203 5.24 -17.07 -1.13
N LEU A 204 4.11 -16.46 -0.81
CA LEU A 204 3.14 -16.99 0.13
C LEU A 204 1.92 -17.54 -0.63
N PRO A 205 1.83 -18.88 -0.85
CA PRO A 205 0.72 -19.50 -1.58
C PRO A 205 -0.61 -19.41 -0.80
N PRO A 206 -1.74 -19.92 -1.30
CA PRO A 206 -2.95 -20.13 -0.50
C PRO A 206 -2.69 -20.80 0.86
N LEU A 207 -3.37 -20.36 1.92
CA LEU A 207 -3.14 -20.88 3.29
C LEU A 207 -3.46 -22.36 3.40
N GLU A 208 -4.58 -22.78 2.79
CA GLU A 208 -5.01 -24.16 2.81
C GLU A 208 -5.22 -24.62 1.38
N SER A 209 -4.19 -25.23 0.80
CA SER A 209 -4.30 -25.76 -0.57
C SER A 209 -4.92 -27.16 -0.60
N ASP A 210 -5.02 -27.85 0.54
CA ASP A 210 -5.68 -29.15 0.68
C ASP A 210 -7.17 -28.97 1.02
N PRO A 211 -8.10 -29.28 0.10
CA PRO A 211 -9.52 -29.16 0.36
C PRO A 211 -10.02 -29.99 1.55
N GLY A 212 -9.32 -31.08 1.89
CA GLY A 212 -9.65 -31.93 3.04
C GLY A 212 -9.55 -31.20 4.39
N ARG A 213 -8.77 -30.11 4.45
CA ARG A 213 -8.52 -29.34 5.67
C ARG A 213 -9.35 -28.05 5.78
N HIS A 214 -10.01 -27.62 4.69
CA HIS A 214 -10.88 -26.44 4.72
C HIS A 214 -11.97 -26.51 5.80
N ALA A 215 -12.54 -27.70 6.03
CA ALA A 215 -13.58 -27.89 7.04
C ALA A 215 -13.07 -27.57 8.45
N GLU A 216 -11.84 -27.95 8.76
CA GLU A 216 -11.22 -27.70 10.07
C GLU A 216 -10.87 -26.22 10.23
N ALA A 217 -10.23 -25.62 9.22
CA ALA A 217 -9.94 -24.19 9.22
C ALA A 217 -11.22 -23.34 9.36
N TYR A 218 -12.31 -23.75 8.71
CA TYR A 218 -13.62 -23.09 8.84
C TYR A 218 -14.17 -23.18 10.26
N ARG A 219 -14.04 -24.35 10.93
CA ARG A 219 -14.45 -24.49 12.34
C ARG A 219 -13.67 -23.56 13.26
N ASP A 220 -12.34 -23.51 13.12
CA ASP A 220 -11.46 -22.62 13.89
C ASP A 220 -11.89 -21.15 13.72
N ALA A 221 -12.23 -20.76 12.48
CA ALA A 221 -12.70 -19.41 12.16
C ALA A 221 -14.04 -19.10 12.82
N VAL A 222 -15.04 -19.99 12.68
CA VAL A 222 -16.36 -19.84 13.30
C VAL A 222 -16.23 -19.72 14.82
N GLU A 223 -15.46 -20.57 15.46
CA GLU A 223 -15.29 -20.57 16.92
C GLU A 223 -14.54 -19.33 17.44
N GLY A 224 -13.48 -18.90 16.74
CA GLY A 224 -12.76 -17.66 17.07
C GLY A 224 -13.65 -16.42 16.94
N LEU A 225 -14.34 -16.29 15.80
CA LEU A 225 -15.22 -15.15 15.52
C LEU A 225 -16.43 -15.11 16.44
N ALA A 226 -17.05 -16.26 16.74
CA ALA A 226 -18.17 -16.35 17.68
C ALA A 226 -17.80 -15.87 19.09
N ARG A 227 -16.56 -16.11 19.55
CA ARG A 227 -16.05 -15.60 20.83
C ARG A 227 -15.80 -14.09 20.82
N ALA A 228 -15.46 -13.51 19.66
CA ALA A 228 -15.14 -12.09 19.55
C ALA A 228 -16.35 -11.20 19.23
N LEU A 229 -17.38 -11.72 18.55
CA LEU A 229 -18.60 -10.99 18.20
C LEU A 229 -19.29 -10.25 19.38
N PRO A 230 -19.31 -10.76 20.63
CA PRO A 230 -19.84 -10.02 21.78
C PRO A 230 -19.14 -8.68 22.07
N GLN A 231 -17.92 -8.49 21.59
CA GLN A 231 -17.15 -7.26 21.75
C GLN A 231 -17.61 -6.16 20.79
N VAL A 232 -18.31 -6.51 19.70
CA VAL A 232 -18.82 -5.56 18.70
C VAL A 232 -20.11 -4.92 19.23
N PRO A 233 -20.24 -3.58 19.19
CA PRO A 233 -21.48 -2.88 19.54
C PRO A 233 -22.70 -3.44 18.82
N GLY A 234 -23.80 -3.68 19.55
CA GLY A 234 -25.04 -4.26 19.00
C GLY A 234 -25.09 -5.80 18.92
N TYR A 235 -23.97 -6.50 19.14
CA TYR A 235 -23.89 -7.97 19.01
C TYR A 235 -23.73 -8.72 20.34
N ARG A 236 -23.56 -7.99 21.46
CA ARG A 236 -23.33 -8.55 22.81
C ARG A 236 -24.39 -9.53 23.31
N LEU A 237 -25.68 -9.25 23.05
CA LEU A 237 -26.80 -10.02 23.64
C LEU A 237 -27.17 -11.28 22.85
N ARG A 238 -26.47 -11.58 21.75
CA ARG A 238 -26.76 -12.74 20.90
C ARG A 238 -26.09 -14.00 21.46
N LYS A 239 -26.77 -15.14 21.32
CA LYS A 239 -26.24 -16.46 21.74
C LYS A 239 -25.34 -17.05 20.65
N TRP A 240 -24.10 -16.57 20.55
CA TRP A 240 -23.17 -16.99 19.50
C TRP A 240 -22.70 -18.45 19.59
N GLY A 241 -22.54 -18.99 20.80
CA GLY A 241 -22.09 -20.38 20.99
C GLY A 241 -22.98 -21.41 20.27
N PRO A 242 -24.30 -21.44 20.52
CA PRO A 242 -25.20 -22.36 19.81
C PRO A 242 -25.24 -22.16 18.28
N LEU A 243 -25.08 -20.92 17.79
CA LEU A 243 -25.01 -20.64 16.36
C LEU A 243 -23.72 -21.19 15.74
N ALA A 244 -22.60 -21.00 16.42
CA ALA A 244 -21.30 -21.55 16.03
C ALA A 244 -21.36 -23.07 15.98
N GLU A 245 -21.87 -23.74 17.02
CA GLU A 245 -22.04 -25.20 17.04
C GLU A 245 -22.88 -25.72 15.86
N GLY A 246 -23.95 -25.00 15.50
CA GLY A 246 -24.77 -25.31 14.33
C GLY A 246 -23.98 -25.26 13.02
N LEU A 247 -23.21 -24.20 12.81
CA LEU A 247 -22.40 -24.00 11.61
C LEU A 247 -21.24 -25.01 11.53
N THR A 248 -20.56 -25.26 12.66
CA THR A 248 -19.46 -26.22 12.80
C THR A 248 -19.88 -27.63 12.39
N ARG A 249 -21.12 -28.06 12.73
CA ARG A 249 -21.68 -29.35 12.28
C ARG A 249 -21.87 -29.43 10.76
N SER A 250 -22.08 -28.30 10.10
CA SER A 250 -22.27 -28.19 8.64
C SER A 250 -20.99 -27.80 7.88
N ALA A 251 -19.83 -27.73 8.55
CA ALA A 251 -18.56 -27.25 7.97
C ALA A 251 -18.14 -28.00 6.69
N VAL A 252 -18.45 -29.29 6.59
CA VAL A 252 -18.14 -30.12 5.41
C VAL A 252 -18.81 -29.56 4.14
N TYR A 253 -20.01 -28.99 4.24
CA TYR A 253 -20.70 -28.38 3.11
C TYR A 253 -20.06 -27.05 2.68
N ARG A 254 -19.34 -26.37 3.58
CA ARG A 254 -18.59 -25.16 3.29
C ARG A 254 -17.20 -25.44 2.74
N ALA A 255 -16.59 -26.58 3.08
CA ALA A 255 -15.25 -26.94 2.64
C ALA A 255 -15.07 -26.94 1.10
N GLY A 256 -16.15 -27.26 0.37
CA GLY A 256 -16.14 -27.31 -1.10
C GLY A 256 -16.43 -25.99 -1.81
N THR A 257 -16.65 -24.87 -1.10
CA THR A 257 -16.93 -23.60 -1.78
C THR A 257 -15.67 -23.03 -2.44
N PRO A 258 -15.78 -22.39 -3.63
CA PRO A 258 -14.63 -21.77 -4.28
C PRO A 258 -13.93 -20.73 -3.39
N GLY A 259 -12.61 -20.67 -3.46
CA GLY A 259 -11.80 -19.67 -2.73
C GLY A 259 -11.52 -20.00 -1.26
N MET A 260 -11.98 -21.14 -0.73
CA MET A 260 -11.75 -21.53 0.67
C MET A 260 -10.29 -21.80 1.04
N GLY A 261 -9.39 -21.90 0.06
CA GLY A 261 -7.95 -21.97 0.32
C GLY A 261 -7.32 -20.62 0.65
N ASP A 262 -7.96 -19.50 0.30
CA ASP A 262 -7.56 -18.17 0.72
C ASP A 262 -8.03 -17.91 2.16
N ALA A 263 -7.10 -17.50 3.02
CA ALA A 263 -7.38 -17.36 4.46
C ALA A 263 -8.48 -16.32 4.72
N LEU A 264 -8.43 -15.19 4.02
CA LEU A 264 -9.38 -14.11 4.24
C LEU A 264 -10.78 -14.46 3.72
N THR A 265 -10.88 -15.07 2.54
CA THR A 265 -12.16 -15.57 2.01
C THR A 265 -12.79 -16.57 2.99
N LEU A 266 -12.03 -17.52 3.53
CA LEU A 266 -12.54 -18.46 4.52
C LEU A 266 -13.05 -17.75 5.79
N HIS A 267 -12.29 -16.81 6.35
CA HIS A 267 -12.71 -16.07 7.54
C HIS A 267 -13.94 -15.19 7.28
N MET A 268 -14.01 -14.56 6.11
CA MET A 268 -15.15 -13.74 5.70
C MET A 268 -16.42 -14.59 5.55
N THR A 269 -16.32 -15.78 4.93
CA THR A 269 -17.43 -16.74 4.86
C THR A 269 -17.91 -17.14 6.25
N ALA A 270 -16.99 -17.48 7.17
CA ALA A 270 -17.34 -17.83 8.55
C ALA A 270 -18.04 -16.69 9.29
N LEU A 271 -17.56 -15.45 9.13
CA LEU A 271 -18.19 -14.28 9.75
C LEU A 271 -19.59 -14.02 9.19
N VAL A 272 -19.74 -14.01 7.86
CA VAL A 272 -21.04 -13.79 7.21
C VAL A 272 -22.04 -14.86 7.62
N ASP A 273 -21.63 -16.12 7.67
CA ASP A 273 -22.50 -17.23 8.07
C ASP A 273 -22.98 -17.10 9.52
N LEU A 274 -22.11 -16.67 10.44
CA LEU A 274 -22.50 -16.37 11.83
C LEU A 274 -23.52 -15.24 11.89
N LEU A 275 -23.26 -14.15 11.16
CA LEU A 275 -24.14 -12.98 11.12
C LEU A 275 -25.52 -13.34 10.54
N ASP A 276 -25.55 -14.14 9.48
CA ASP A 276 -26.79 -14.61 8.84
C ASP A 276 -27.57 -15.59 9.72
N ALA A 277 -26.88 -16.50 10.41
CA ALA A 277 -27.53 -17.39 11.37
C ALA A 277 -28.19 -16.59 12.51
N ALA A 278 -27.61 -15.45 12.90
CA ALA A 278 -28.17 -14.57 13.92
C ALA A 278 -29.32 -13.68 13.43
N HIS A 279 -29.32 -13.26 12.16
CA HIS A 279 -30.29 -12.29 11.62
C HIS A 279 -31.38 -12.91 10.74
N LYS A 280 -31.21 -14.15 10.26
CA LYS A 280 -32.11 -14.85 9.33
C LYS A 280 -32.52 -13.93 8.15
N PRO A 281 -31.58 -13.54 7.26
CA PRO A 281 -31.94 -12.75 6.09
C PRO A 281 -33.02 -13.47 5.26
N GLY A 282 -33.91 -12.72 4.62
CA GLY A 282 -35.03 -13.28 3.85
C GLY A 282 -34.58 -14.39 2.88
N GLU A 283 -35.25 -15.55 2.96
CA GLU A 283 -34.89 -16.74 2.20
C GLU A 283 -34.94 -16.47 0.69
N GLY A 284 -33.83 -16.68 -0.02
CA GLY A 284 -33.79 -16.75 -1.49
C GLY A 284 -32.76 -15.86 -2.19
N ALA A 285 -32.60 -14.59 -1.80
CA ALA A 285 -31.74 -13.64 -2.53
C ALA A 285 -30.24 -13.70 -2.16
N SER A 286 -29.88 -14.40 -1.08
CA SER A 286 -28.55 -14.29 -0.46
C SER A 286 -27.50 -15.32 -0.90
N ARG A 287 -27.88 -16.42 -1.57
CA ARG A 287 -26.98 -17.58 -1.76
C ARG A 287 -25.87 -17.35 -2.79
N PHE A 288 -26.10 -16.49 -3.78
CA PHE A 288 -25.22 -16.32 -4.94
C PHE A 288 -24.42 -15.01 -4.92
N ARG A 289 -24.58 -14.17 -3.88
CA ARG A 289 -23.85 -12.91 -3.76
C ARG A 289 -22.45 -13.14 -3.20
N PRO A 290 -21.43 -12.40 -3.67
CA PRO A 290 -20.09 -12.42 -3.08
C PRO A 290 -20.13 -12.18 -1.57
N MET A 291 -19.19 -12.77 -0.84
CA MET A 291 -19.15 -12.64 0.63
C MET A 291 -18.84 -11.19 1.02
N GLU A 292 -18.06 -10.49 0.21
CA GLU A 292 -17.76 -9.08 0.35
C GLU A 292 -19.05 -8.24 0.34
N GLU A 293 -19.96 -8.48 -0.61
CA GLU A 293 -21.23 -7.77 -0.71
C GLU A 293 -22.13 -8.04 0.51
N ARG A 294 -22.20 -9.30 0.94
CA ARG A 294 -23.01 -9.69 2.10
C ARG A 294 -22.46 -9.10 3.39
N LEU A 295 -21.14 -9.05 3.55
CA LEU A 295 -20.50 -8.40 4.69
C LEU A 295 -20.76 -6.88 4.67
N LEU A 296 -20.75 -6.24 3.49
CA LEU A 296 -21.10 -4.84 3.35
C LEU A 296 -22.54 -4.52 3.76
N ASP A 297 -23.49 -5.46 3.64
CA ASP A 297 -24.84 -5.26 4.16
C ASP A 297 -24.85 -5.11 5.70
N TYR A 298 -23.94 -5.78 6.41
CA TYR A 298 -23.76 -5.62 7.85
C TYR A 298 -23.00 -4.34 8.20
N GLU A 299 -22.02 -3.95 7.39
CA GLU A 299 -21.36 -2.64 7.54
C GLU A 299 -22.33 -1.48 7.33
N ARG A 300 -23.22 -1.53 6.33
CA ARG A 300 -24.25 -0.52 6.13
C ARG A 300 -25.18 -0.37 7.33
N ARG A 301 -25.52 -1.47 8.01
CA ARG A 301 -26.30 -1.42 9.25
C ARG A 301 -25.52 -0.70 10.36
N TYR A 302 -24.22 -0.92 10.44
CA TYR A 302 -23.33 -0.18 11.35
C TYR A 302 -23.27 1.30 11.00
N TRP A 303 -23.10 1.66 9.72
CA TRP A 303 -23.08 3.05 9.25
C TRP A 303 -24.34 3.83 9.63
N ILE A 304 -25.51 3.22 9.40
CA ILE A 304 -26.82 3.80 9.75
C ILE A 304 -26.97 3.96 11.27
N ALA A 305 -26.47 3.01 12.07
CA ALA A 305 -26.56 3.10 13.52
C ALA A 305 -25.76 4.29 14.06
N VAL A 306 -24.52 4.48 13.59
CA VAL A 306 -23.68 5.62 14.00
C VAL A 306 -24.20 6.94 13.45
N GLU A 307 -24.76 6.96 12.22
CA GLU A 307 -25.42 8.13 11.65
C GLU A 307 -26.58 8.62 12.54
N ALA A 308 -27.41 7.69 13.01
CA ALA A 308 -28.56 7.99 13.87
C ALA A 308 -28.14 8.58 15.22
N ASP A 309 -27.07 8.06 15.84
CA ASP A 309 -26.54 8.55 17.12
C ASP A 309 -26.02 10.00 17.03
N LEU A 310 -25.60 10.45 15.84
CA LEU A 310 -25.16 11.83 15.58
C LEU A 310 -26.30 12.76 15.11
N GLY A 311 -27.55 12.28 15.05
CA GLY A 311 -28.71 13.08 14.67
C GLY A 311 -28.77 13.46 13.17
N LEU A 312 -27.99 12.78 12.31
CA LEU A 312 -28.03 13.00 10.87
C LEU A 312 -29.30 12.33 10.28
N LYS A 313 -30.15 13.10 9.58
CA LYS A 313 -31.37 12.57 8.94
C LYS A 313 -30.98 11.64 7.78
N LYS A 314 -31.47 10.39 7.74
CA LYS A 314 -31.29 9.37 6.68
C LYS A 314 -30.85 9.97 5.34
N ARG A 315 -29.55 10.09 5.13
CA ARG A 315 -29.02 10.63 3.88
C ARG A 315 -28.92 9.51 2.86
N ARG A 316 -29.59 9.65 1.72
CA ARG A 316 -29.31 8.79 0.56
C ARG A 316 -27.84 9.01 0.15
N GLY A 317 -27.20 8.01 -0.45
CA GLY A 317 -25.85 8.10 -1.04
C GLY A 317 -24.68 8.27 -0.07
N ILE A 318 -24.84 7.80 1.17
CA ILE A 318 -23.72 7.59 2.11
C ILE A 318 -22.58 6.79 1.48
N ASP A 319 -22.92 5.73 0.74
CA ASP A 319 -21.92 4.88 0.12
C ASP A 319 -21.04 5.68 -0.87
N SER A 320 -21.57 6.69 -1.57
CA SER A 320 -20.79 7.55 -2.47
C SER A 320 -19.80 8.43 -1.71
N VAL A 321 -20.18 8.95 -0.54
CA VAL A 321 -19.29 9.74 0.32
C VAL A 321 -18.17 8.86 0.87
N LEU A 322 -18.51 7.66 1.35
CA LEU A 322 -17.53 6.70 1.85
C LEU A 322 -16.61 6.20 0.73
N ALA A 323 -17.12 6.02 -0.50
CA ALA A 323 -16.32 5.62 -1.65
C ALA A 323 -15.26 6.69 -1.97
N ALA A 324 -15.64 7.96 -2.04
CA ALA A 324 -14.70 9.06 -2.22
C ALA A 324 -13.65 9.13 -1.09
N THR A 325 -14.12 8.98 0.15
CA THR A 325 -13.25 8.97 1.35
C THR A 325 -12.23 7.84 1.31
N PHE A 326 -12.63 6.61 0.99
CA PHE A 326 -11.71 5.49 0.96
C PHE A 326 -10.73 5.58 -0.20
N LEU A 327 -11.21 6.07 -1.35
CA LEU A 327 -10.42 6.24 -2.57
C LEU A 327 -9.34 7.31 -2.44
N CYS A 328 -9.65 8.48 -1.86
CA CYS A 328 -8.70 9.59 -1.78
C CYS A 328 -8.06 9.76 -0.39
N GLY A 329 -8.78 9.52 0.69
CA GLY A 329 -8.37 9.91 2.04
C GLY A 329 -8.21 11.43 2.21
N ALA A 330 -7.66 11.84 3.36
CA ALA A 330 -7.28 13.21 3.65
C ALA A 330 -6.20 13.25 4.75
N ALA A 331 -5.18 14.08 4.54
CA ALA A 331 -4.09 14.35 5.48
C ALA A 331 -4.53 15.29 6.61
N ASP A 332 -5.39 16.26 6.28
CA ASP A 332 -5.92 17.22 7.24
C ASP A 332 -7.39 17.57 6.97
N ARG A 333 -7.98 18.36 7.87
CA ARG A 333 -9.39 18.75 7.81
C ARG A 333 -9.72 19.64 6.62
N GLU A 334 -8.78 20.43 6.13
CA GLU A 334 -9.00 21.30 4.97
C GLU A 334 -9.14 20.44 3.71
N GLU A 335 -8.20 19.52 3.50
CA GLU A 335 -8.24 18.55 2.42
C GLU A 335 -9.46 17.62 2.51
N ALA A 336 -9.87 17.24 3.72
CA ALA A 336 -11.09 16.47 3.96
C ALA A 336 -12.34 17.23 3.48
N HIS A 337 -12.49 18.50 3.83
CA HIS A 337 -13.62 19.30 3.39
C HIS A 337 -13.59 19.56 1.88
N ALA A 338 -12.42 19.85 1.31
CA ALA A 338 -12.26 20.00 -0.13
C ALA A 338 -12.60 18.71 -0.90
N LEU A 339 -12.31 17.53 -0.35
CA LEU A 339 -12.78 16.26 -0.90
C LEU A 339 -14.29 16.13 -0.86
N LEU A 340 -14.91 16.42 0.29
CA LEU A 340 -16.36 16.31 0.45
C LEU A 340 -17.13 17.27 -0.47
N ASP A 341 -16.58 18.44 -0.76
CA ASP A 341 -17.15 19.43 -1.69
C ASP A 341 -17.26 18.90 -3.14
N ARG A 342 -16.42 17.92 -3.50
CA ARG A 342 -16.39 17.30 -4.82
C ARG A 342 -17.36 16.13 -4.97
N VAL A 343 -17.98 15.68 -3.88
CA VAL A 343 -18.96 14.59 -3.91
C VAL A 343 -20.33 15.15 -4.31
N PRO A 344 -20.94 14.69 -5.43
CA PRO A 344 -22.15 15.29 -5.98
C PRO A 344 -23.32 15.43 -4.99
N ILE A 345 -23.48 14.45 -4.10
CA ILE A 345 -24.58 14.45 -3.12
C ILE A 345 -24.42 15.50 -2.01
N LEU A 346 -23.21 16.03 -1.84
CA LEU A 346 -22.92 17.10 -0.89
C LEU A 346 -22.88 18.48 -1.55
N HIS A 347 -23.08 18.56 -2.88
CA HIS A 347 -23.14 19.82 -3.59
C HIS A 347 -24.29 20.70 -3.06
N GLY A 348 -24.00 21.98 -2.80
CA GLY A 348 -24.96 22.94 -2.26
C GLY A 348 -25.34 22.72 -0.77
N GLN A 349 -24.77 21.72 -0.09
CA GLN A 349 -24.95 21.55 1.35
C GLN A 349 -24.17 22.63 2.13
N THR A 350 -24.57 22.93 3.36
CA THR A 350 -23.87 23.90 4.21
C THR A 350 -22.54 23.35 4.73
N ALA A 351 -21.64 24.23 5.18
CA ALA A 351 -20.38 23.82 5.82
C ALA A 351 -20.62 22.93 7.04
N ASP A 352 -21.59 23.28 7.90
CA ASP A 352 -21.96 22.49 9.09
C ASP A 352 -22.31 21.05 8.75
N VAL A 353 -23.02 20.83 7.64
CA VAL A 353 -23.37 19.49 7.17
C VAL A 353 -22.12 18.71 6.79
N ARG A 354 -21.17 19.33 6.10
CA ARG A 354 -19.94 18.67 5.66
C ARG A 354 -19.02 18.36 6.84
N TRP A 355 -18.96 19.25 7.83
CA TRP A 355 -18.25 19.01 9.08
C TRP A 355 -18.86 17.83 9.84
N ALA A 356 -20.19 17.78 9.97
CA ALA A 356 -20.86 16.67 10.62
C ALA A 356 -20.65 15.33 9.88
N VAL A 357 -20.57 15.35 8.54
CA VAL A 357 -20.20 14.17 7.74
C VAL A 357 -18.74 13.77 7.97
N CYS A 358 -17.82 14.73 8.00
CA CYS A 358 -16.40 14.50 8.28
C CYS A 358 -16.18 13.85 9.66
N ASP A 359 -16.85 14.37 10.69
CA ASP A 359 -16.81 13.83 12.04
C ASP A 359 -17.48 12.45 12.14
N TRP A 360 -18.60 12.24 11.44
CA TRP A 360 -19.27 10.94 11.35
C TRP A 360 -18.37 9.87 10.72
N ILE A 361 -17.68 10.18 9.63
CA ILE A 361 -16.73 9.25 9.01
C ILE A 361 -15.57 8.95 9.97
N SER A 362 -15.06 9.97 10.67
CA SER A 362 -14.00 9.80 11.68
C SER A 362 -14.45 8.91 12.84
N ALA A 363 -15.74 8.94 13.21
CA ALA A 363 -16.32 8.06 14.21
C ALA A 363 -16.47 6.62 13.70
N LEU A 364 -16.81 6.42 12.42
CA LEU A 364 -16.88 5.10 11.79
C LEU A 364 -15.50 4.45 11.65
N TYR A 365 -14.55 5.22 11.12
CA TYR A 365 -13.20 4.78 10.80
C TYR A 365 -12.20 5.79 11.39
N PRO A 366 -11.83 5.60 12.67
CA PRO A 366 -10.87 6.47 13.34
C PRO A 366 -9.55 6.56 12.57
N PRO A 367 -8.88 7.73 12.59
CA PRO A 367 -7.61 7.91 11.91
C PRO A 367 -6.57 6.93 12.49
N PRO A 368 -5.85 6.18 11.65
CA PRO A 368 -4.86 5.21 12.12
C PRO A 368 -3.59 5.90 12.63
N ALA A 369 -3.40 7.19 12.31
CA ALA A 369 -2.27 8.01 12.70
C ALA A 369 -2.65 9.51 12.76
N PRO A 370 -1.86 10.35 13.44
CA PRO A 370 -2.17 11.78 13.62
C PRO A 370 -2.19 12.61 12.33
N SER A 371 -1.51 12.14 11.29
CA SER A 371 -1.36 12.73 9.94
C SER A 371 -2.52 12.41 8.99
N GLN A 372 -3.59 11.79 9.48
CA GLN A 372 -4.74 11.43 8.68
C GLN A 372 -6.02 11.83 9.40
N VAL A 373 -7.05 12.22 8.64
CA VAL A 373 -8.38 12.51 9.20
C VAL A 373 -9.19 11.24 9.38
N TRP A 374 -9.12 10.34 8.41
CA TRP A 374 -9.95 9.14 8.34
C TRP A 374 -9.14 7.86 8.18
N GLY A 375 -9.61 6.81 8.83
CA GLY A 375 -9.25 5.44 8.50
C GLY A 375 -9.90 4.97 7.20
N THR A 376 -9.88 3.65 7.00
CA THR A 376 -10.50 3.02 5.84
C THR A 376 -11.22 1.74 6.26
N LEU A 377 -12.10 1.25 5.40
CA LEU A 377 -12.73 -0.04 5.56
C LEU A 377 -11.67 -1.15 5.58
N ARG A 378 -11.70 -1.99 6.62
CA ARG A 378 -10.83 -3.17 6.73
C ARG A 378 -11.69 -4.44 6.69
N PRO A 379 -11.17 -5.54 6.13
CA PRO A 379 -9.85 -5.72 5.51
C PRO A 379 -9.75 -5.01 4.15
N ASP A 380 -8.53 -4.74 3.65
CA ASP A 380 -8.29 -3.99 2.40
C ASP A 380 -9.05 -4.55 1.20
N ARG A 381 -9.17 -5.88 1.13
CA ARG A 381 -9.91 -6.57 0.08
C ARG A 381 -11.41 -6.20 0.07
N LEU A 382 -11.99 -5.93 1.24
CA LEU A 382 -13.37 -5.44 1.35
C LEU A 382 -13.48 -3.98 0.87
N ALA A 383 -12.50 -3.13 1.17
CA ALA A 383 -12.43 -1.77 0.63
C ALA A 383 -12.26 -1.75 -0.90
N GLU A 384 -11.39 -2.61 -1.44
CA GLU A 384 -11.20 -2.79 -2.89
C GLU A 384 -12.49 -3.23 -3.57
N TYR A 385 -13.20 -4.20 -2.99
CA TYR A 385 -14.51 -4.62 -3.50
C TYR A 385 -15.53 -3.47 -3.46
N PHE A 386 -15.61 -2.75 -2.34
CA PHE A 386 -16.55 -1.65 -2.15
C PHE A 386 -16.29 -0.51 -3.15
N VAL A 387 -15.05 -0.04 -3.23
CA VAL A 387 -14.64 1.06 -4.12
C VAL A 387 -14.78 0.64 -5.59
N GLY A 388 -14.37 -0.58 -5.95
CA GLY A 388 -14.53 -1.08 -7.31
C GLY A 388 -16.00 -1.18 -7.73
N SER A 389 -16.91 -1.52 -6.81
CA SER A 389 -18.35 -1.53 -7.11
C SER A 389 -18.88 -0.11 -7.40
N HIS A 390 -18.36 0.91 -6.71
CA HIS A 390 -18.76 2.30 -6.91
C HIS A 390 -18.18 2.90 -8.18
N LEU A 391 -16.91 2.62 -8.49
CA LEU A 391 -16.28 3.01 -9.75
C LEU A 391 -17.02 2.41 -10.96
N ARG A 392 -17.46 1.15 -10.85
CA ARG A 392 -18.27 0.52 -11.90
C ARG A 392 -19.65 1.17 -12.05
N ALA A 393 -20.29 1.50 -10.94
CA ALA A 393 -21.62 2.10 -10.95
C ALA A 393 -21.61 3.56 -11.42
N ASP A 394 -20.50 4.26 -11.19
CA ASP A 394 -20.30 5.68 -11.51
C ASP A 394 -18.92 5.91 -12.13
N PRO A 395 -18.77 5.71 -13.47
CA PRO A 395 -17.48 5.79 -14.16
C PRO A 395 -16.79 7.16 -14.08
N ASP A 396 -17.55 8.22 -13.85
CA ASP A 396 -17.03 9.60 -13.74
C ASP A 396 -16.60 9.96 -12.31
N LEU A 397 -16.76 9.04 -11.35
CA LEU A 397 -16.41 9.26 -9.95
C LEU A 397 -14.93 9.62 -9.80
N ALA A 398 -14.05 8.86 -10.44
CA ALA A 398 -12.61 9.09 -10.34
C ALA A 398 -12.19 10.43 -10.96
N ASP A 399 -12.72 10.78 -12.13
CA ASP A 399 -12.45 12.06 -12.80
C ASP A 399 -12.86 13.25 -11.91
N ARG A 400 -14.05 13.20 -11.29
CA ARG A 400 -14.51 14.26 -10.38
C ARG A 400 -13.65 14.40 -9.13
N LEU A 401 -13.16 13.28 -8.60
CA LEU A 401 -12.32 13.27 -7.40
C LEU A 401 -10.87 13.65 -7.68
N LEU A 402 -10.40 13.54 -8.92
CA LEU A 402 -9.07 14.04 -9.31
C LEU A 402 -9.06 15.56 -9.49
N ALA A 403 -10.16 16.15 -9.94
CA ALA A 403 -10.28 17.60 -10.04
C ALA A 403 -10.01 18.25 -8.67
N GLY A 404 -8.90 18.97 -8.52
CA GLY A 404 -8.49 19.59 -7.26
C GLY A 404 -7.95 18.64 -6.19
N ALA A 405 -7.55 17.42 -6.55
CA ALA A 405 -6.87 16.51 -5.62
C ALA A 405 -5.44 16.98 -5.36
N SER A 406 -4.94 16.77 -4.14
CA SER A 406 -3.51 16.81 -3.89
C SER A 406 -2.80 15.65 -4.60
N GLU A 407 -1.48 15.76 -4.74
CA GLU A 407 -0.64 14.66 -5.24
C GLU A 407 -0.82 13.39 -4.41
N THR A 408 -0.90 13.52 -3.07
CA THR A 408 -1.14 12.41 -2.15
C THR A 408 -2.50 11.74 -2.39
N GLN A 409 -3.56 12.52 -2.61
CA GLN A 409 -4.89 12.00 -2.95
C GLN A 409 -4.90 11.32 -4.32
N ALA A 410 -4.23 11.90 -5.32
CA ALA A 410 -4.14 11.33 -6.66
C ALA A 410 -3.38 9.99 -6.65
N ALA A 411 -2.24 9.93 -5.96
CA ALA A 411 -1.46 8.70 -5.79
C ALA A 411 -2.28 7.62 -5.09
N ARG A 412 -2.95 7.95 -3.98
CA ARG A 412 -3.81 7.00 -3.25
C ARG A 412 -4.99 6.53 -4.10
N LEU A 413 -5.64 7.43 -4.83
CA LEU A 413 -6.72 7.10 -5.76
C LEU A 413 -6.23 6.11 -6.82
N LEU A 414 -5.08 6.38 -7.44
CA LEU A 414 -4.54 5.53 -8.50
C LEU A 414 -4.18 4.14 -7.98
N VAL A 415 -3.51 4.05 -6.82
CA VAL A 415 -3.16 2.77 -6.17
C VAL A 415 -4.41 1.98 -5.84
N LEU A 416 -5.43 2.59 -5.21
CA LEU A 416 -6.62 1.86 -4.81
C LEU A 416 -7.52 1.50 -6.01
N HIS A 417 -7.62 2.35 -7.03
CA HIS A 417 -8.31 2.02 -8.29
C HIS A 417 -7.63 0.81 -8.96
N THR A 418 -6.30 0.80 -9.03
CA THR A 418 -5.54 -0.33 -9.60
C THR A 418 -5.76 -1.61 -8.81
N ARG A 419 -5.76 -1.54 -7.47
CA ARG A 419 -6.07 -2.70 -6.61
C ARG A 419 -7.52 -3.17 -6.76
N ALA A 420 -8.47 -2.24 -6.89
CA ALA A 420 -9.87 -2.56 -7.17
C ALA A 420 -10.03 -3.24 -8.55
N ALA A 421 -9.29 -2.81 -9.57
CA ALA A 421 -9.27 -3.44 -10.89
C ALA A 421 -8.61 -4.83 -10.88
N ALA A 422 -7.65 -5.08 -9.98
CA ALA A 422 -7.07 -6.41 -9.77
C ALA A 422 -7.99 -7.37 -9.00
N HIS A 423 -8.96 -6.83 -8.26
CA HIS A 423 -9.89 -7.61 -7.43
C HIS A 423 -10.70 -8.60 -8.29
N PRO A 424 -10.83 -9.90 -7.89
CA PRO A 424 -11.49 -10.91 -8.72
C PRO A 424 -12.91 -10.57 -9.18
N ALA A 425 -13.68 -9.83 -8.36
CA ALA A 425 -15.05 -9.43 -8.69
C ALA A 425 -15.15 -8.31 -9.75
N HIS A 426 -14.06 -7.55 -9.97
CA HIS A 426 -14.05 -6.36 -10.84
C HIS A 426 -13.02 -6.45 -11.97
N ARG A 427 -12.20 -7.50 -11.97
CA ARG A 427 -11.25 -7.81 -13.03
C ARG A 427 -11.92 -7.74 -14.40
N GLU A 428 -11.24 -7.17 -15.38
CA GLU A 428 -11.71 -6.91 -16.76
C GLU A 428 -12.82 -5.85 -16.89
N HIS A 429 -13.50 -5.48 -15.80
CA HIS A 429 -14.58 -4.49 -15.82
C HIS A 429 -14.10 -3.06 -15.55
N LEU A 430 -12.99 -2.91 -14.82
CA LEU A 430 -12.41 -1.60 -14.48
C LEU A 430 -11.19 -1.23 -15.33
N ASP A 431 -10.59 -2.17 -16.06
CA ASP A 431 -9.33 -1.96 -16.78
C ASP A 431 -9.42 -0.81 -17.79
N GLY A 432 -10.48 -0.80 -18.59
CA GLY A 432 -10.73 0.26 -19.57
C GLY A 432 -10.99 1.61 -18.91
N GLN A 433 -11.63 1.63 -17.74
CA GLN A 433 -11.89 2.86 -16.97
C GLN A 433 -10.59 3.41 -16.39
N LEU A 434 -9.76 2.57 -15.76
CA LEU A 434 -8.46 2.93 -15.22
C LEU A 434 -7.51 3.44 -16.32
N THR A 435 -7.47 2.73 -17.45
CA THR A 435 -6.70 3.15 -18.63
C THR A 435 -7.18 4.51 -19.13
N GLY A 436 -8.50 4.67 -19.29
CA GLY A 436 -9.13 5.90 -19.74
C GLY A 436 -8.85 7.09 -18.82
N LEU A 437 -8.91 6.87 -17.51
CA LEU A 437 -8.62 7.88 -16.49
C LEU A 437 -7.19 8.41 -16.63
N CYS A 438 -6.19 7.52 -16.73
CA CYS A 438 -4.80 7.92 -16.90
C CYS A 438 -4.58 8.67 -18.22
N THR A 439 -5.26 8.29 -19.30
CA THR A 439 -5.17 8.99 -20.59
C THR A 439 -5.86 10.36 -20.60
N ARG A 440 -6.87 10.58 -19.75
CA ARG A 440 -7.60 11.86 -19.66
C ARG A 440 -6.90 12.89 -18.77
N HIS A 441 -6.09 12.44 -17.81
CA HIS A 441 -5.39 13.29 -16.85
C HIS A 441 -3.87 13.00 -16.85
N PRO A 442 -3.17 13.06 -17.99
CA PRO A 442 -1.74 12.72 -18.08
C PRO A 442 -0.85 13.63 -17.23
N GLU A 443 -1.25 14.88 -17.02
CA GLU A 443 -0.54 15.86 -16.21
C GLU A 443 -0.47 15.48 -14.74
N VAL A 444 -1.52 14.84 -14.21
CA VAL A 444 -1.58 14.39 -12.82
C VAL A 444 -1.16 12.93 -12.68
N LEU A 445 -1.67 12.06 -13.56
CA LEU A 445 -1.54 10.61 -13.42
C LEU A 445 -0.42 9.98 -14.22
N GLY A 446 0.17 10.67 -15.20
CA GLY A 446 1.19 10.08 -16.09
C GLY A 446 2.40 9.55 -15.33
N ALA A 447 3.06 10.42 -14.55
CA ALA A 447 4.19 10.04 -13.70
C ALA A 447 3.79 9.00 -12.64
N LEU A 448 2.66 9.21 -11.97
CA LEU A 448 2.15 8.27 -10.97
C LEU A 448 1.85 6.89 -11.58
N ALA A 449 1.44 6.81 -12.84
CA ALA A 449 1.19 5.53 -13.52
C ALA A 449 2.50 4.77 -13.78
N VAL A 450 3.60 5.47 -14.05
CA VAL A 450 4.95 4.86 -14.15
C VAL A 450 5.32 4.25 -12.80
N ASP A 451 5.22 5.02 -11.72
CA ASP A 451 5.55 4.54 -10.38
C ASP A 451 4.66 3.37 -9.95
N VAL A 452 3.35 3.52 -10.03
CA VAL A 452 2.39 2.52 -9.55
C VAL A 452 2.47 1.24 -10.39
N ALA A 453 2.78 1.30 -11.69
CA ALA A 453 2.96 0.10 -12.52
C ALA A 453 4.12 -0.80 -12.04
N THR A 454 5.10 -0.26 -11.31
CA THR A 454 6.17 -1.07 -10.71
C THR A 454 5.76 -1.72 -9.38
N GLN A 455 4.66 -1.26 -8.76
CA GLN A 455 4.27 -1.55 -7.38
C GLN A 455 3.00 -2.41 -7.25
N VAL A 456 2.42 -2.88 -8.35
CA VAL A 456 1.11 -3.57 -8.33
C VAL A 456 1.19 -4.98 -8.88
N GLU A 457 0.26 -5.83 -8.43
CA GLU A 457 0.11 -7.22 -8.90
C GLU A 457 -0.24 -7.31 -10.39
N ARG A 458 -0.89 -6.27 -10.93
CA ARG A 458 -1.48 -6.26 -12.28
C ARG A 458 -1.27 -4.90 -12.96
N PRO A 459 -0.10 -4.65 -13.57
CA PRO A 459 0.25 -3.34 -14.13
C PRO A 459 -0.36 -3.06 -15.51
N GLU A 460 -0.95 -4.06 -16.18
CA GLU A 460 -1.36 -4.00 -17.59
C GLU A 460 -2.29 -2.83 -17.95
N PRO A 461 -3.30 -2.45 -17.13
CA PRO A 461 -4.11 -1.26 -17.44
C PRO A 461 -3.31 0.05 -17.41
N LEU A 462 -2.33 0.16 -16.50
CA LEU A 462 -1.46 1.34 -16.39
C LEU A 462 -0.48 1.38 -17.56
N VAL A 463 0.17 0.25 -17.86
CA VAL A 463 1.06 0.11 -19.02
C VAL A 463 0.32 0.41 -20.32
N SER A 464 -0.92 -0.06 -20.46
CA SER A 464 -1.77 0.26 -21.62
C SER A 464 -2.06 1.75 -21.74
N ALA A 465 -2.24 2.46 -20.62
CA ALA A 465 -2.43 3.91 -20.64
C ALA A 465 -1.16 4.63 -21.08
N LEU A 466 -0.01 4.20 -20.58
CA LEU A 466 1.29 4.76 -20.93
C LEU A 466 1.60 4.60 -22.43
N TYR A 467 1.29 3.44 -23.03
CA TYR A 467 1.35 3.26 -24.49
C TYR A 467 0.42 4.23 -25.23
N ARG A 468 -0.84 4.34 -24.81
CA ARG A 468 -1.81 5.27 -25.45
C ARG A 468 -1.35 6.73 -25.37
N LEU A 469 -0.80 7.15 -24.24
CA LEU A 469 -0.23 8.49 -24.07
C LEU A 469 0.97 8.72 -24.99
N THR A 470 1.81 7.70 -25.18
CA THR A 470 3.00 7.78 -26.04
C THR A 470 2.62 7.84 -27.52
N ASP A 471 1.59 7.07 -27.92
CA ASP A 471 1.13 6.98 -29.31
C ASP A 471 0.21 8.12 -29.74
N ASP A 472 -0.39 8.83 -28.79
CA ASP A 472 -1.28 9.95 -29.10
C ASP A 472 -0.48 11.11 -29.71
N PRO A 473 -0.74 11.48 -30.98
CA PRO A 473 -0.04 12.61 -31.62
C PRO A 473 -0.37 13.96 -30.97
N GLY A 474 -1.42 14.03 -30.15
CA GLY A 474 -1.79 15.20 -29.36
C GLY A 474 -0.98 15.38 -28.07
N THR A 475 -0.21 14.39 -27.63
CA THR A 475 0.61 14.49 -26.43
C THR A 475 1.81 15.42 -26.66
N ASP A 476 2.01 16.41 -25.78
CA ASP A 476 3.13 17.33 -25.88
C ASP A 476 4.48 16.62 -25.62
N LEU A 477 5.52 17.07 -26.29
CA LEU A 477 6.89 16.58 -26.07
C LEU A 477 7.32 16.76 -24.62
N ALA A 478 6.93 17.86 -23.98
CA ALA A 478 7.23 18.10 -22.57
C ALA A 478 6.65 16.99 -21.67
N ASP A 479 5.47 16.48 -22.00
CA ASP A 479 4.81 15.42 -21.23
C ASP A 479 5.51 14.07 -21.43
N LEU A 480 5.89 13.75 -22.67
CA LEU A 480 6.68 12.56 -22.97
C LEU A 480 8.06 12.60 -22.28
N MET A 481 8.68 13.78 -22.21
CA MET A 481 9.93 13.97 -21.44
C MET A 481 9.70 13.79 -19.94
N ARG A 482 8.60 14.30 -19.38
CA ARG A 482 8.24 14.04 -17.97
C ARG A 482 8.09 12.54 -17.69
N LEU A 483 7.48 11.78 -18.59
CA LEU A 483 7.36 10.33 -18.46
C LEU A 483 8.74 9.64 -18.51
N LEU A 484 9.63 10.10 -19.39
CA LEU A 484 11.01 9.60 -19.48
C LEU A 484 11.80 9.87 -18.19
N ASP A 485 11.65 11.06 -17.61
CA ASP A 485 12.34 11.46 -16.38
C ASP A 485 11.89 10.65 -15.14
N HIS A 486 10.69 10.08 -15.17
CA HIS A 486 10.15 9.22 -14.11
C HIS A 486 10.43 7.74 -14.34
N LEU A 487 11.08 7.35 -15.44
CA LEU A 487 11.44 5.95 -15.63
C LEU A 487 12.40 5.49 -14.53
N PRO A 488 12.15 4.33 -13.90
CA PRO A 488 13.12 3.74 -13.01
C PRO A 488 14.38 3.34 -13.78
N ALA A 489 15.52 3.25 -13.08
CA ALA A 489 16.80 2.90 -13.68
C ALA A 489 16.76 1.52 -14.38
N SER A 490 15.92 0.61 -13.88
CA SER A 490 15.57 -0.67 -14.48
C SER A 490 14.11 -0.98 -14.22
N SER A 491 13.47 -1.77 -15.08
CA SER A 491 12.12 -2.30 -14.84
C SER A 491 11.82 -3.39 -15.87
N HIS A 492 11.36 -4.56 -15.43
CA HIS A 492 10.90 -5.61 -16.33
C HIS A 492 9.49 -5.31 -16.87
N ASN A 493 8.60 -4.75 -16.05
CA ASN A 493 7.23 -4.43 -16.46
C ASN A 493 7.18 -3.31 -17.49
N LEU A 494 8.06 -2.31 -17.35
CA LEU A 494 8.09 -1.11 -18.18
C LEU A 494 9.12 -1.19 -19.30
N ALA A 495 10.07 -2.13 -19.31
CA ALA A 495 11.12 -2.20 -20.34
C ALA A 495 10.59 -2.13 -21.79
N PRO A 496 9.55 -2.90 -22.19
CA PRO A 496 9.01 -2.79 -23.54
C PRO A 496 8.43 -1.40 -23.85
N TRP A 497 7.80 -0.76 -22.86
CA TRP A 497 7.21 0.57 -23.02
C TRP A 497 8.28 1.67 -23.02
N ALA A 498 9.30 1.56 -22.17
CA ALA A 498 10.43 2.49 -22.09
C ALA A 498 11.18 2.58 -23.44
N LEU A 499 11.37 1.42 -24.10
CA LEU A 499 11.94 1.39 -25.45
C LEU A 499 11.05 2.16 -26.44
N HIS A 500 9.75 1.88 -26.43
CA HIS A 500 8.77 2.52 -27.30
C HIS A 500 8.70 4.05 -27.10
N LEU A 501 8.71 4.52 -25.85
CA LEU A 501 8.79 5.94 -25.52
C LEU A 501 10.05 6.60 -26.08
N THR A 502 11.20 5.93 -25.93
CA THR A 502 12.48 6.45 -26.41
C THR A 502 12.55 6.51 -27.94
N GLU A 503 12.01 5.50 -28.64
CA GLU A 503 11.87 5.49 -30.10
C GLU A 503 10.99 6.66 -30.56
N ARG A 504 9.83 6.85 -29.93
CA ARG A 504 8.92 7.95 -30.25
C ARG A 504 9.56 9.32 -30.06
N LEU A 505 10.24 9.53 -28.94
CA LEU A 505 10.97 10.78 -28.66
C LEU A 505 12.06 11.04 -29.71
N THR A 506 12.79 9.99 -30.11
CA THR A 506 13.83 10.08 -31.14
C THR A 506 13.25 10.50 -32.49
N ASP A 507 12.11 9.92 -32.88
CA ASP A 507 11.44 10.26 -34.14
C ASP A 507 10.92 11.70 -34.14
N ILE A 508 10.30 12.15 -33.04
CA ILE A 508 9.87 13.56 -32.89
C ILE A 508 11.05 14.52 -33.04
N HIS A 509 12.20 14.22 -32.39
CA HIS A 509 13.40 15.04 -32.51
C HIS A 509 13.98 15.03 -33.94
N ARG A 510 13.91 13.90 -34.65
CA ARG A 510 14.34 13.80 -36.05
C ARG A 510 13.45 14.64 -36.96
N GLU A 511 12.13 14.53 -36.83
CA GLU A 511 11.16 15.32 -37.59
C GLU A 511 11.38 16.83 -37.38
N ARG A 512 11.58 17.27 -36.14
CA ARG A 512 11.88 18.68 -35.83
C ARG A 512 13.18 19.14 -36.48
N ALA A 513 14.24 18.35 -36.39
CA ALA A 513 15.52 18.67 -37.01
C ALA A 513 15.41 18.79 -38.55
N GLU A 514 14.64 17.92 -39.20
CA GLU A 514 14.38 17.99 -40.63
C GLU A 514 13.59 19.25 -41.01
N THR A 515 12.55 19.58 -40.23
CA THR A 515 11.70 20.76 -40.46
C THR A 515 12.47 22.08 -40.24
N ASP A 516 13.32 22.15 -39.21
CA ASP A 516 14.20 23.30 -38.95
C ASP A 516 15.31 23.42 -39.99
N SER A 517 15.84 22.29 -40.48
CA SER A 517 16.80 22.31 -41.59
C SER A 517 16.17 22.75 -42.92
N ALA A 518 14.84 22.60 -43.07
CA ALA A 518 14.08 23.08 -44.22
C ALA A 518 13.68 24.56 -44.08
N SER A 519 13.38 25.05 -42.88
CA SER A 519 13.13 26.47 -42.59
C SER A 519 14.40 27.33 -42.72
N CYS A 520 15.57 26.75 -42.45
CA CYS A 520 16.87 27.40 -42.70
C CYS A 520 17.20 27.49 -44.20
N ARG A 521 16.63 26.62 -45.05
CA ARG A 521 16.79 26.68 -46.52
C ARG A 521 15.89 27.69 -47.22
N THR A 522 14.89 28.24 -46.55
CA THR A 522 13.96 29.25 -47.13
C THR A 522 14.35 30.70 -46.83
N TRP A 523 15.48 30.94 -46.15
CA TRP A 523 16.13 32.26 -46.10
C TRP A 523 17.10 32.43 -47.29
N PRO A 524 16.85 33.36 -48.23
CA PRO A 524 17.84 33.69 -49.25
C PRO A 524 18.99 34.49 -48.60
N GLY A 525 19.95 33.76 -48.04
CA GLY A 525 21.14 34.35 -47.41
C GLY A 525 22.16 33.36 -46.85
N CYS A 526 21.81 32.10 -46.57
CA CYS A 526 22.73 31.16 -45.90
C CYS A 526 23.52 30.21 -46.82
N CYS A 527 23.46 30.36 -48.14
CA CYS A 527 24.31 29.61 -49.08
C CYS A 527 25.58 30.38 -49.44
N ALA A 528 26.39 30.81 -48.46
CA ALA A 528 27.74 31.33 -48.74
C ALA A 528 28.68 31.43 -47.52
N SER A 529 28.80 30.40 -46.67
CA SER A 529 30.02 30.25 -45.84
C SER A 529 29.96 29.01 -44.95
N SER A 530 30.64 27.94 -45.36
CA SER A 530 31.54 27.14 -44.51
C SER A 530 31.99 25.85 -45.22
N ALA A 531 32.55 25.99 -46.41
CA ALA A 531 33.56 25.05 -46.90
C ALA A 531 34.93 25.49 -46.33
N SER A 532 35.17 25.24 -45.05
CA SER A 532 36.52 25.23 -44.43
C SER A 532 36.38 24.83 -42.96
N GLY A 533 36.37 23.52 -42.72
CA GLY A 533 36.40 22.97 -41.38
C GLY A 533 37.76 23.19 -40.71
N THR A 534 37.74 23.72 -39.50
CA THR A 534 38.55 23.30 -38.34
C THR A 534 38.24 24.23 -37.16
N SER A 535 37.41 23.78 -36.22
CA SER A 535 37.55 24.16 -34.81
C SER A 535 36.72 23.21 -33.93
N THR A 536 37.48 22.36 -33.23
CA THR A 536 37.25 21.74 -31.93
C THR A 536 36.02 22.22 -31.14
N TRP A 537 35.08 21.28 -30.92
CA TRP A 537 34.20 21.27 -29.76
C TRP A 537 34.55 20.08 -28.87
N ALA A 538 34.81 20.39 -27.60
CA ALA A 538 35.21 19.46 -26.57
C ALA A 538 34.07 18.47 -26.27
N THR A 539 34.38 17.17 -26.39
CA THR A 539 33.53 16.07 -25.95
C THR A 539 33.73 15.84 -24.45
N GLY A 540 32.71 16.17 -23.65
CA GLY A 540 32.56 15.65 -22.29
C GLY A 540 32.23 14.17 -22.35
N SER A 541 33.24 13.33 -22.14
CA SER A 541 33.11 11.87 -22.12
C SER A 541 32.47 11.41 -20.80
N ALA A 542 31.21 11.00 -20.82
CA ALA A 542 30.67 10.03 -19.86
C ALA A 542 30.76 8.64 -20.50
N ARG A 543 31.79 7.87 -20.12
CA ARG A 543 31.98 6.48 -20.55
C ARG A 543 31.09 5.55 -19.72
N THR A 544 29.94 5.16 -20.25
CA THR A 544 29.22 3.96 -19.79
C THR A 544 29.89 2.73 -20.41
N ARG A 545 30.57 1.95 -19.57
CA ARG A 545 31.39 0.80 -19.98
C ARG A 545 30.54 -0.47 -19.98
N TRP A 546 29.88 -0.78 -21.09
CA TRP A 546 29.29 -2.10 -21.31
C TRP A 546 30.40 -3.15 -21.46
N ARG A 547 30.62 -3.99 -20.44
CA ARG A 547 31.47 -5.18 -20.55
C ARG A 547 30.66 -6.35 -21.11
N ARG A 548 30.87 -6.66 -22.39
CA ARG A 548 30.55 -7.99 -22.93
C ARG A 548 31.54 -9.02 -22.33
N LYS A 549 31.01 -10.08 -21.71
CA LYS A 549 31.78 -11.31 -21.43
C LYS A 549 32.11 -11.99 -22.76
N PRO A 550 33.35 -12.48 -22.98
CA PRO A 550 33.62 -13.39 -24.08
C PRO A 550 33.22 -14.82 -23.69
N SER A 551 32.51 -15.47 -24.61
CA SER A 551 32.30 -16.90 -24.66
C SER A 551 33.59 -17.61 -25.11
N SER A 552 34.05 -18.61 -24.35
CA SER A 552 34.87 -19.71 -24.88
C SER A 552 35.07 -20.79 -23.81
N GLY A 553 34.80 -22.05 -24.18
CA GLY A 553 35.30 -23.25 -23.49
C GLY A 553 34.25 -24.01 -22.72
#